data_AF-A0A7W0YAY5-F1
#
_entry.id   AF-A0A7W0YAY5-F1
#
_cell.length_a   1.000
_cell.length_b   1.000
_cell.length_c   1.000
_cell.angle_alpha   90.00
_cell.angle_beta   90.00
_cell.angle_gamma   90.00
#
_symmetry.space_group_name_H-M   'P 1'
#
loop_
_entity.id
_entity.type
_entity.pdbx_description
1 polymer ?
#
loop_
_entity_poly.entity_id
_entity_poly.type
_entity_poly.pdbx_seq_one_letter_code
_entity_poly.pdbx_strand_id
1 'polypeptide(L)'
;MIRRQDVDYIFAKQSGNDTMYFFSEAAKYFDTSVSDAAKSSLALVGYRINSSFQLERLSRGLTWDGQVAPSPSPGSIVFLTPSGSSTPLGASTIAGNWATAVGTAPSYSDGAGSDYHVVGDQVYRLEISFLQTDGTISTSVTSYKGLQNVSAVIVALGMLDTTSRRVVAPSGQIPAATGNQMVTALPDSANGSAPLQTWRGSAYLTASGIPQIAASQLRIYERTFYLGGK
;
A
#
# COMPACT_ATOMS: atom_id res chain seq x y z
N MET A 1 -6.76 -12.63 0.73
CA MET A 1 -7.69 -11.55 0.36
C MET A 1 -8.77 -12.14 -0.53
N ILE A 2 -10.02 -11.66 -0.46
CA ILE A 2 -11.16 -12.31 -1.14
C ILE A 2 -11.41 -11.63 -2.49
N ARG A 3 -11.57 -12.42 -3.55
CA ARG A 3 -11.94 -11.92 -4.89
C ARG A 3 -13.41 -11.49 -4.89
N ARG A 4 -13.68 -10.23 -4.57
CA ARG A 4 -15.01 -9.60 -4.56
C ARG A 4 -15.13 -8.49 -5.58
N GLN A 5 -16.32 -8.36 -6.18
CA GLN A 5 -16.62 -7.36 -7.22
C GLN A 5 -17.33 -6.12 -6.66
N ASP A 6 -17.91 -6.26 -5.46
CA ASP A 6 -18.76 -5.29 -4.78
C ASP A 6 -18.01 -4.49 -3.71
N VAL A 7 -16.70 -4.69 -3.59
CA VAL A 7 -15.84 -4.04 -2.61
C VAL A 7 -14.70 -3.36 -3.34
N ASP A 8 -14.44 -2.11 -2.94
CA ASP A 8 -13.38 -1.30 -3.53
C ASP A 8 -12.01 -1.63 -2.94
N TYR A 9 -10.98 -1.41 -3.74
CA TYR A 9 -9.57 -1.57 -3.39
C TYR A 9 -8.76 -0.51 -4.12
N ILE A 10 -7.76 0.05 -3.46
CA ILE A 10 -6.78 0.91 -4.10
C ILE A 10 -5.47 0.14 -4.14
N PHE A 11 -4.94 -0.07 -5.34
CA PHE A 11 -3.54 -0.41 -5.53
C PHE A 11 -2.94 0.64 -6.44
N ALA A 12 -2.27 1.60 -5.83
CA ALA A 12 -1.67 2.75 -6.48
C ALA A 12 -0.25 2.38 -6.90
N LYS A 13 -0.13 2.03 -8.17
CA LYS A 13 1.15 1.75 -8.82
C LYS A 13 1.74 3.07 -9.29
N GLN A 14 2.94 3.39 -8.83
CA GLN A 14 3.59 4.65 -9.15
C GLN A 14 5.08 4.48 -9.32
N SER A 15 5.75 5.54 -9.81
CA SER A 15 7.20 5.48 -9.87
C SER A 15 7.77 5.44 -8.46
N GLY A 16 8.56 4.42 -8.17
CA GLY A 16 9.04 4.16 -6.82
C GLY A 16 7.98 3.49 -5.96
N ASN A 17 7.76 4.01 -4.75
CA ASN A 17 7.02 3.30 -3.71
C ASN A 17 5.53 3.18 -3.97
N ASP A 18 5.02 1.96 -4.12
CA ASP A 18 3.60 1.70 -4.32
C ASP A 18 2.81 1.91 -3.03
N THR A 19 1.50 2.12 -3.17
CA THR A 19 0.56 2.23 -2.04
C THR A 19 -0.62 1.28 -2.24
N MET A 20 -1.15 0.73 -1.15
CA MET A 20 -2.39 -0.06 -1.21
C MET A 20 -3.34 0.24 -0.05
N TYR A 21 -4.64 0.19 -0.35
CA TYR A 21 -5.74 0.29 0.62
C TYR A 21 -6.81 -0.75 0.35
N PHE A 22 -7.32 -1.38 1.41
CA PHE A 22 -8.35 -2.40 1.32
C PHE A 22 -9.08 -2.57 2.66
N PHE A 23 -10.26 -3.19 2.61
CA PHE A 23 -10.99 -3.56 3.81
C PHE A 23 -10.57 -4.94 4.33
N SER A 24 -10.35 -5.05 5.63
CA SER A 24 -10.04 -6.33 6.30
C SER A 24 -10.48 -6.31 7.75
N GLU A 25 -10.71 -7.48 8.33
CA GLU A 25 -10.74 -7.65 9.78
C GLU A 25 -9.29 -7.59 10.29
N ALA A 26 -8.98 -6.57 11.09
CA ALA A 26 -7.64 -6.33 11.63
C ALA A 26 -7.70 -5.44 12.88
N ALA A 27 -6.60 -5.36 13.64
CA ALA A 27 -6.45 -4.40 14.73
C ALA A 27 -6.56 -2.98 14.18
N LYS A 28 -7.40 -2.14 14.81
CA LYS A 28 -7.89 -0.87 14.26
C LYS A 28 -8.16 0.16 15.34
N TYR A 29 -8.05 1.43 14.97
CA TYR A 29 -8.35 2.56 15.83
C TYR A 29 -9.77 3.06 15.58
N PHE A 30 -10.52 3.29 16.65
CA PHE A 30 -11.79 4.02 16.59
C PHE A 30 -11.60 5.37 17.27
N ASP A 31 -12.22 6.41 16.72
CA ASP A 31 -12.36 7.66 17.44
C ASP A 31 -13.12 7.43 18.77
N THR A 32 -12.72 8.15 19.81
CA THR A 32 -13.30 8.02 21.15
C THR A 32 -14.78 8.37 21.22
N SER A 33 -15.31 9.12 20.24
CA SER A 33 -16.73 9.47 20.14
C SER A 33 -17.62 8.32 19.65
N VAL A 34 -17.04 7.22 19.18
CA VAL A 34 -17.79 6.09 18.61
C VAL A 34 -18.28 5.16 19.70
N SER A 35 -19.60 5.03 19.82
CA SER A 35 -20.22 4.07 20.73
C SER A 35 -19.84 2.62 20.39
N ASP A 36 -19.73 1.75 21.38
CA ASP A 36 -19.39 0.35 21.16
C ASP A 36 -20.39 -0.38 20.24
N ALA A 37 -21.67 0.00 20.28
CA ALA A 37 -22.70 -0.54 19.42
C ALA A 37 -22.52 -0.19 17.94
N ALA A 38 -21.84 0.93 17.64
CA ALA A 38 -21.57 1.36 16.27
C ALA A 38 -20.30 0.71 15.69
N LYS A 39 -19.41 0.16 16.51
CA LYS A 39 -18.12 -0.39 16.06
C LYS A 39 -18.30 -1.68 15.26
N SER A 40 -17.77 -1.71 14.04
CA SER A 40 -17.70 -2.94 13.24
C SER A 40 -16.44 -3.76 13.53
N SER A 41 -16.40 -5.02 13.08
CA SER A 41 -15.17 -5.83 13.09
C SER A 41 -14.18 -5.40 12.00
N LEU A 42 -14.62 -4.66 10.98
CA LEU A 42 -13.85 -4.31 9.80
C LEU A 42 -13.04 -3.02 9.99
N ALA A 43 -11.94 -2.94 9.25
CA ALA A 43 -11.04 -1.80 9.20
C ALA A 43 -10.75 -1.40 7.74
N LEU A 44 -10.56 -0.12 7.50
CA LEU A 44 -9.79 0.36 6.35
C LEU A 44 -8.31 0.20 6.70
N VAL A 45 -7.63 -0.67 5.96
CA VAL A 45 -6.20 -0.95 6.11
C VAL A 45 -5.47 -0.34 4.94
N GLY A 46 -4.33 0.30 5.19
CA GLY A 46 -3.46 0.84 4.15
C GLY A 46 -1.99 0.61 4.44
N TYR A 47 -1.16 0.56 3.39
CA TYR A 47 0.29 0.46 3.48
C TYR A 47 0.95 1.41 2.48
N ARG A 48 1.92 2.19 2.96
CA ARG A 48 2.71 3.13 2.15
C ARG A 48 4.12 3.31 2.73
N ILE A 49 5.02 3.89 1.94
CA ILE A 49 6.30 4.41 2.46
C ILE A 49 6.16 5.91 2.73
N ASN A 50 6.55 6.35 3.93
CA ASN A 50 6.50 7.76 4.32
C ASN A 50 7.71 8.58 3.80
N SER A 51 7.71 9.88 4.06
CA SER A 51 8.81 10.79 3.65
C SER A 51 10.16 10.50 4.32
N SER A 52 10.16 9.76 5.44
CA SER A 52 11.37 9.27 6.09
C SER A 52 11.79 7.89 5.57
N PHE A 53 11.18 7.40 4.49
CA PHE A 53 11.43 6.09 3.90
C PHE A 53 11.18 4.94 4.90
N GLN A 54 10.04 4.96 5.57
CA GLN A 54 9.60 3.91 6.50
C GLN A 54 8.26 3.36 6.04
N LEU A 55 8.04 2.06 6.25
CA LEU A 55 6.72 1.46 6.04
C LEU A 55 5.77 1.88 7.14
N GLU A 56 4.69 2.53 6.75
CA GLU A 56 3.56 2.86 7.60
C GLU A 56 2.35 2.02 7.24
N ARG A 57 1.57 1.72 8.28
CA ARG A 57 0.26 1.08 8.16
C ARG A 57 -0.82 2.02 8.68
N LEU A 58 -1.84 2.24 7.85
CA LEU A 58 -3.12 2.82 8.26
C LEU A 58 -3.99 1.73 8.86
N SER A 59 -4.69 2.01 9.96
CA SER A 59 -5.79 1.15 10.39
C SER A 59 -6.93 1.89 11.07
N ARG A 60 -7.94 2.26 10.29
CA ARG A 60 -9.16 2.92 10.78
C ARG A 60 -10.28 1.93 10.98
N GLY A 61 -10.92 1.96 12.14
CA GLY A 61 -12.13 1.20 12.42
C GLY A 61 -13.32 1.76 11.65
N LEU A 62 -14.20 0.88 11.19
CA LEU A 62 -15.40 1.27 10.46
C LEU A 62 -16.64 1.15 11.34
N THR A 63 -17.65 1.97 11.11
CA THR A 63 -18.94 1.90 11.82
C THR A 63 -20.02 1.17 11.02
N TRP A 64 -21.03 0.62 11.71
CA TRP A 64 -22.22 0.00 11.10
C TRP A 64 -23.33 1.00 10.75
N ASP A 65 -23.28 2.20 11.32
CA ASP A 65 -24.34 3.21 11.25
C ASP A 65 -24.36 4.02 9.94
N GLY A 66 -23.49 3.69 8.98
CA GLY A 66 -23.50 4.30 7.64
C GLY A 66 -23.05 5.76 7.61
N GLN A 67 -22.42 6.26 8.67
CA GLN A 67 -21.89 7.63 8.68
C GLN A 67 -20.79 7.76 7.62
N VAL A 68 -20.94 8.75 6.73
CA VAL A 68 -19.89 9.15 5.78
C VAL A 68 -18.72 9.69 6.60
N ALA A 69 -17.49 9.24 6.31
CA ALA A 69 -16.31 9.84 6.92
C ALA A 69 -16.13 11.27 6.36
N PRO A 70 -16.16 12.26 7.23
CA PRO A 70 -15.03 13.17 7.28
C PRO A 70 -14.32 13.04 8.63
N SER A 71 -13.01 13.26 8.61
CA SER A 71 -12.19 13.34 9.83
C SER A 71 -12.80 14.33 10.84
N PRO A 72 -12.86 14.01 12.15
CA PRO A 72 -12.20 12.88 12.82
C PRO A 72 -13.06 11.61 12.96
N SER A 73 -14.30 11.58 12.45
CA SER A 73 -15.20 10.44 12.64
C SER A 73 -14.78 9.24 11.76
N PRO A 74 -14.85 7.99 12.27
CA PRO A 74 -14.68 6.82 11.43
C PRO A 74 -15.90 6.68 10.52
N GLY A 75 -15.64 6.47 9.23
CA GLY A 75 -16.67 6.21 8.24
C GLY A 75 -17.13 4.76 8.22
N SER A 76 -18.17 4.51 7.43
CA SER A 76 -18.71 3.19 7.19
C SER A 76 -17.93 2.38 6.14
N ILE A 77 -18.22 1.09 6.06
CA ILE A 77 -17.93 0.31 4.85
C ILE A 77 -18.66 0.91 3.65
N VAL A 78 -17.97 0.96 2.50
CA VAL A 78 -18.57 1.32 1.21
C VAL A 78 -18.58 0.10 0.31
N PHE A 79 -19.70 -0.10 -0.38
CA PHE A 79 -19.82 -1.13 -1.41
C PHE A 79 -19.87 -0.42 -2.76
N LEU A 80 -19.07 -0.92 -3.71
CA LEU A 80 -19.15 -0.47 -5.09
C LEU A 80 -20.56 -0.77 -5.58
N THR A 81 -21.33 0.22 -6.01
CA THR A 81 -22.71 0.01 -6.49
C THR A 81 -22.69 -0.80 -7.79
N PRO A 82 -23.02 -2.11 -7.82
CA PRO A 82 -22.90 -2.91 -9.03
C PRO A 82 -24.28 -3.28 -9.59
N SER A 83 -24.62 -2.68 -10.74
CA SER A 83 -25.36 -3.28 -11.87
C SER A 83 -25.83 -2.15 -12.79
N GLY A 84 -25.21 -2.00 -13.97
CA GLY A 84 -25.60 -1.07 -15.03
C GLY A 84 -24.77 0.22 -15.17
N SER A 85 -24.02 0.63 -14.13
CA SER A 85 -23.12 1.79 -14.23
C SER A 85 -21.72 1.36 -14.66
N SER A 86 -21.17 1.99 -15.70
CA SER A 86 -19.77 1.83 -16.09
C SER A 86 -18.80 2.49 -15.11
N THR A 87 -19.31 3.34 -14.22
CA THR A 87 -18.52 4.15 -13.27
C THR A 87 -19.14 4.07 -11.87
N PRO A 88 -18.40 3.64 -10.84
CA PRO A 88 -18.87 3.71 -9.46
C PRO A 88 -19.22 5.15 -9.06
N LEU A 89 -20.22 5.34 -8.19
CA LEU A 89 -20.47 6.65 -7.60
C LEU A 89 -19.26 7.04 -6.74
N GLY A 90 -18.80 8.28 -6.78
CA GLY A 90 -17.61 8.70 -6.01
C GLY A 90 -17.70 8.33 -4.52
N ALA A 91 -18.84 8.58 -3.87
CA ALA A 91 -19.09 8.22 -2.47
C ALA A 91 -19.11 6.70 -2.18
N SER A 92 -19.19 5.85 -3.21
CA SER A 92 -19.14 4.39 -3.09
C SER A 92 -17.71 3.82 -3.23
N THR A 93 -16.71 4.69 -3.37
CA THR A 93 -15.29 4.31 -3.49
C THR A 93 -14.52 4.71 -2.24
N ILE A 94 -13.42 4.02 -1.96
CA ILE A 94 -12.44 4.41 -0.95
C ILE A 94 -11.92 5.82 -1.27
N ALA A 95 -11.60 6.10 -2.53
CA ALA A 95 -11.07 7.40 -2.95
C ALA A 95 -12.03 8.56 -2.63
N GLY A 96 -13.35 8.37 -2.82
CA GLY A 96 -14.33 9.41 -2.53
C GLY A 96 -14.75 9.49 -1.07
N ASN A 97 -15.03 8.35 -0.42
CA ASN A 97 -15.51 8.31 0.96
C ASN A 97 -14.39 8.51 2.01
N TRP A 98 -13.14 8.20 1.65
CA TRP A 98 -11.99 8.23 2.55
C TRP A 98 -10.87 9.13 2.05
N ALA A 99 -11.15 10.10 1.18
CA ALA A 99 -10.16 10.97 0.53
C ALA A 99 -9.14 11.58 1.51
N THR A 100 -9.58 12.05 2.68
CA THR A 100 -8.67 12.60 3.70
C THR A 100 -7.69 11.57 4.24
N ALA A 101 -8.17 10.33 4.44
CA ALA A 101 -7.35 9.25 4.99
C ALA A 101 -6.40 8.67 3.94
N VAL A 102 -6.85 8.45 2.71
CA VAL A 102 -6.05 7.77 1.67
C VAL A 102 -5.30 8.73 0.74
N GLY A 103 -5.65 10.01 0.74
CA GLY A 103 -5.03 11.00 -0.14
C GLY A 103 -5.62 11.02 -1.54
N THR A 104 -4.85 11.53 -2.49
CA THR A 104 -5.30 11.84 -3.85
C THR A 104 -4.63 10.98 -4.92
N ALA A 105 -5.40 10.66 -5.96
CA ALA A 105 -4.89 9.97 -7.14
C ALA A 105 -3.80 10.81 -7.85
N PRO A 106 -2.83 10.19 -8.54
CA PRO A 106 -2.70 8.75 -8.75
C PRO A 106 -1.97 8.02 -7.61
N SER A 107 -1.30 8.75 -6.71
CA SER A 107 -0.38 8.19 -5.73
C SER A 107 -1.04 7.58 -4.51
N TYR A 108 -2.12 8.21 -4.04
CA TYR A 108 -2.77 7.94 -2.76
C TYR A 108 -1.77 7.84 -1.59
N SER A 109 -0.70 8.61 -1.65
CA SER A 109 0.43 8.53 -0.71
C SER A 109 0.47 9.71 0.27
N ASP A 110 -0.36 10.72 0.05
CA ASP A 110 -0.45 12.00 0.77
C ASP A 110 -1.61 12.07 1.78
N GLY A 111 -2.29 10.95 2.04
CA GLY A 111 -3.33 10.85 3.06
C GLY A 111 -2.84 11.28 4.44
N ALA A 112 -3.67 11.99 5.19
CA ALA A 112 -3.33 12.56 6.48
C ALA A 112 -4.13 11.91 7.62
N GLY A 113 -3.50 11.76 8.78
CA GLY A 113 -4.18 11.30 10.00
C GLY A 113 -3.23 10.66 11.00
N SER A 114 -3.59 10.75 12.28
CA SER A 114 -2.92 10.10 13.41
C SER A 114 -2.93 8.57 13.33
N ASP A 115 -3.76 8.02 12.45
CA ASP A 115 -4.06 6.59 12.40
C ASP A 115 -3.07 5.81 11.50
N TYR A 116 -2.05 6.52 10.99
CA TYR A 116 -0.87 5.93 10.37
C TYR A 116 0.20 5.66 11.43
N HIS A 117 0.69 4.42 11.46
CA HIS A 117 1.72 3.99 12.39
C HIS A 117 2.90 3.40 11.62
N VAL A 118 4.12 3.76 11.99
CA VAL A 118 5.33 3.11 11.47
C VAL A 118 5.33 1.66 11.95
N VAL A 119 5.31 0.73 11.00
CA VAL A 119 5.36 -0.73 11.24
C VAL A 119 6.66 -1.35 10.75
N GLY A 120 7.46 -0.61 9.97
CA GLY A 120 8.76 -1.05 9.51
C GLY A 120 9.68 0.14 9.26
N ASP A 121 10.46 0.52 10.26
CA ASP A 121 11.46 1.58 10.16
C ASP A 121 12.66 1.20 9.27
N GLN A 122 12.85 -0.09 9.00
CA GLN A 122 13.88 -0.64 8.11
C GLN A 122 13.43 -0.76 6.66
N VAL A 123 12.12 -0.71 6.40
CA VAL A 123 11.54 -0.90 5.06
C VAL A 123 11.49 0.45 4.36
N TYR A 124 12.24 0.61 3.27
CA TYR A 124 12.30 1.85 2.50
C TYR A 124 11.68 1.73 1.10
N ARG A 125 11.47 0.48 0.64
CA ARG A 125 10.90 0.16 -0.67
C ARG A 125 9.69 -0.74 -0.51
N LEU A 126 8.57 -0.36 -1.11
CA LEU A 126 7.36 -1.20 -1.25
C LEU A 126 6.97 -1.24 -2.72
N GLU A 127 6.86 -2.43 -3.29
CA GLU A 127 6.42 -2.63 -4.67
C GLU A 127 5.40 -3.77 -4.77
N ILE A 128 4.42 -3.60 -5.66
CA ILE A 128 3.29 -4.50 -5.83
C ILE A 128 3.18 -4.92 -7.30
N SER A 129 2.97 -6.21 -7.56
CA SER A 129 2.58 -6.71 -8.88
C SER A 129 1.42 -7.68 -8.74
N PHE A 130 0.78 -8.04 -9.84
CA PHE A 130 -0.42 -8.88 -9.84
C PHE A 130 -0.19 -10.11 -10.70
N LEU A 131 -0.30 -11.30 -10.10
CA LEU A 131 -0.43 -12.53 -10.86
C LEU A 131 -1.86 -12.60 -11.39
N GLN A 132 -2.02 -12.61 -12.70
CA GLN A 132 -3.32 -12.70 -13.37
C GLN A 132 -3.82 -14.15 -13.42
N THR A 133 -5.10 -14.34 -13.75
CA THR A 133 -5.72 -15.66 -13.92
C THR A 133 -5.20 -16.45 -15.12
N ASP A 134 -4.62 -15.76 -16.11
CA ASP A 134 -3.96 -16.38 -17.27
C ASP A 134 -2.49 -16.78 -16.98
N GLY A 135 -2.01 -16.56 -15.75
CA GLY A 135 -0.65 -16.86 -15.32
C GLY A 135 0.37 -15.76 -15.63
N THR A 136 -0.03 -14.67 -16.30
CA THR A 136 0.86 -13.53 -16.57
C THR A 136 1.01 -12.64 -15.34
N ILE A 137 2.09 -11.87 -15.28
CA ILE A 137 2.28 -10.84 -14.26
C ILE A 137 1.98 -9.47 -14.86
N SER A 138 1.16 -8.68 -14.15
CA SER A 138 0.79 -7.32 -14.53
C SER A 138 1.19 -6.33 -13.45
N THR A 139 1.50 -5.12 -13.87
CA THR A 139 1.72 -3.95 -13.01
C THR A 139 0.43 -3.17 -12.76
N SER A 140 -0.70 -3.62 -13.31
CA SER A 140 -2.00 -2.96 -13.15
C SER A 140 -3.13 -3.96 -12.96
N VAL A 141 -4.20 -3.48 -12.35
CA VAL A 141 -5.50 -4.17 -12.25
C VAL A 141 -6.54 -3.38 -13.04
N THR A 142 -7.48 -4.06 -13.69
CA THR A 142 -8.59 -3.39 -14.38
C THR A 142 -9.60 -2.88 -13.34
N SER A 143 -9.55 -1.58 -13.08
CA SER A 143 -10.13 -0.93 -11.89
C SER A 143 -11.66 -1.03 -11.75
N TYR A 144 -12.39 -1.34 -12.82
CA TYR A 144 -13.86 -1.26 -12.84
C TYR A 144 -14.59 -2.56 -12.44
N LYS A 145 -13.85 -3.63 -12.09
CA LYS A 145 -14.45 -4.92 -11.75
C LYS A 145 -13.80 -5.60 -10.53
N GLY A 146 -13.11 -4.83 -9.68
CA GLY A 146 -12.35 -5.39 -8.57
C GLY A 146 -11.20 -6.30 -9.04
N LEU A 147 -10.76 -7.23 -8.20
CA LEU A 147 -9.62 -8.11 -8.46
C LEU A 147 -10.01 -9.39 -9.26
N GLN A 148 -11.01 -9.32 -10.14
CA GLN A 148 -11.57 -10.49 -10.84
C GLN A 148 -10.54 -11.28 -11.65
N ASN A 149 -9.68 -10.57 -12.39
CA ASN A 149 -8.66 -11.18 -13.25
C ASN A 149 -7.36 -11.45 -12.48
N VAL A 150 -7.32 -11.19 -11.18
CA VAL A 150 -6.14 -11.36 -10.35
C VAL A 150 -6.23 -12.66 -9.56
N SER A 151 -5.21 -13.50 -9.67
CA SER A 151 -5.01 -14.72 -8.88
C SER A 151 -4.26 -14.44 -7.59
N ALA A 152 -3.30 -13.51 -7.59
CA ALA A 152 -2.55 -13.15 -6.40
C ALA A 152 -2.02 -11.72 -6.48
N VAL A 153 -1.85 -11.12 -5.31
CA VAL A 153 -1.07 -9.88 -5.15
C VAL A 153 0.34 -10.26 -4.73
N ILE A 154 1.33 -9.87 -5.50
CA ILE A 154 2.76 -10.06 -5.21
C ILE A 154 3.24 -8.77 -4.55
N VAL A 155 3.81 -8.87 -3.36
CA VAL A 155 4.33 -7.71 -2.61
C VAL A 155 5.81 -7.94 -2.34
N ALA A 156 6.62 -6.96 -2.69
CA ALA A 156 8.05 -6.95 -2.41
C ALA A 156 8.47 -5.76 -1.55
N LEU A 157 9.39 -6.02 -0.64
CA LEU A 157 9.94 -5.06 0.31
C LEU A 157 11.46 -5.01 0.19
N GLY A 158 12.00 -3.80 0.06
CA GLY A 158 13.43 -3.52 0.18
C GLY A 158 13.72 -2.98 1.58
N MET A 159 14.68 -3.61 2.26
CA MET A 159 14.97 -3.38 3.67
C MET A 159 16.45 -3.14 3.91
N LEU A 160 16.74 -2.19 4.80
CA LEU A 160 18.08 -1.99 5.36
C LEU A 160 18.14 -2.59 6.76
N ASP A 161 19.28 -3.14 7.16
CA ASP A 161 19.52 -3.43 8.57
C ASP A 161 19.67 -2.13 9.40
N THR A 162 19.60 -2.26 10.73
CA THR A 162 19.68 -1.11 11.66
C THR A 162 20.96 -0.30 11.46
N THR A 163 22.09 -0.96 11.19
CA THR A 163 23.39 -0.31 11.01
C THR A 163 23.40 0.55 9.74
N SER A 164 23.01 -0.05 8.62
CA SER A 164 22.91 0.59 7.31
C SER A 164 21.91 1.73 7.33
N ARG A 165 20.77 1.52 7.99
CA ARG A 165 19.75 2.54 8.20
C ARG A 165 20.32 3.76 8.89
N ARG A 166 21.10 3.59 9.96
CA ARG A 166 21.74 4.70 10.68
C ARG A 166 22.78 5.43 9.82
N VAL A 167 23.48 4.72 8.94
CA VAL A 167 24.45 5.33 8.01
C VAL A 167 23.77 6.25 7.00
N VAL A 168 22.61 5.86 6.46
CA VAL A 168 21.86 6.67 5.49
C VAL A 168 20.88 7.67 6.14
N ALA A 169 20.67 7.57 7.45
CA ALA A 169 19.81 8.44 8.25
C ALA A 169 20.56 9.06 9.45
N PRO A 170 21.66 9.82 9.25
CA PRO A 170 22.50 10.30 10.35
C PRO A 170 21.77 11.26 11.30
N SER A 171 20.74 11.98 10.81
CA SER A 171 19.87 12.86 11.60
C SER A 171 18.59 12.17 12.10
N GLY A 172 18.51 10.84 11.99
CA GLY A 172 17.31 10.05 12.31
C GLY A 172 16.31 9.94 11.16
N GLN A 173 16.51 10.65 10.05
CA GLN A 173 15.71 10.56 8.83
C GLN A 173 16.60 10.34 7.61
N ILE A 174 16.15 9.52 6.66
CA ILE A 174 16.83 9.38 5.37
C ILE A 174 16.56 10.65 4.56
N PRO A 175 17.60 11.40 4.13
CA PRO A 175 17.41 12.55 3.26
C PRO A 175 16.75 12.13 1.95
N ALA A 176 15.83 12.95 1.44
CA ALA A 176 15.06 12.65 0.22
C ALA A 176 15.95 12.27 -0.99
N ALA A 177 17.09 12.96 -1.17
CA ALA A 177 18.03 12.64 -2.24
C ALA A 177 18.59 11.21 -2.13
N THR A 178 19.06 10.82 -0.95
CA THR A 178 19.60 9.48 -0.68
C THR A 178 18.50 8.41 -0.80
N GLY A 179 17.33 8.66 -0.22
CA GLY A 179 16.23 7.69 -0.30
C GLY A 179 15.70 7.52 -1.73
N ASN A 180 15.63 8.59 -2.52
CA ASN A 180 15.26 8.50 -3.93
C ASN A 180 16.29 7.69 -4.73
N GLN A 181 17.59 7.89 -4.46
CA GLN A 181 18.65 7.06 -5.07
C GLN A 181 18.49 5.58 -4.70
N MET A 182 18.19 5.28 -3.44
CA MET A 182 17.92 3.90 -2.98
C MET A 182 16.69 3.29 -3.66
N VAL A 183 15.63 4.08 -3.87
CA VAL A 183 14.43 3.65 -4.59
C VAL A 183 14.75 3.39 -6.07
N THR A 184 15.50 4.28 -6.74
CA THR A 184 15.93 4.06 -8.13
C THR A 184 16.81 2.82 -8.29
N ALA A 185 17.63 2.52 -7.27
CA ALA A 185 18.48 1.34 -7.27
C ALA A 185 17.68 0.02 -7.18
N LEU A 186 16.42 0.06 -6.74
CA LEU A 186 15.42 -1.02 -6.82
C LEU A 186 14.28 -0.62 -7.74
N PRO A 187 14.49 -0.69 -9.07
CA PRO A 187 13.61 -0.09 -10.05
C PRO A 187 12.23 -0.76 -10.09
N ASP A 188 11.25 0.00 -10.56
CA ASP A 188 9.89 -0.49 -10.78
C ASP A 188 9.87 -1.64 -11.80
N SER A 189 9.07 -2.66 -11.52
CA SER A 189 8.84 -3.80 -12.40
C SER A 189 8.02 -3.41 -13.61
N ALA A 190 8.35 -4.01 -14.73
CA ALA A 190 7.53 -3.98 -15.94
C ALA A 190 6.50 -5.12 -15.95
N ASN A 191 5.51 -5.01 -16.83
CA ASN A 191 4.61 -6.12 -17.12
C ASN A 191 5.42 -7.38 -17.51
N GLY A 192 4.96 -8.53 -17.04
CA GLY A 192 5.63 -9.82 -17.23
C GLY A 192 6.76 -10.13 -16.24
N SER A 193 7.10 -9.22 -15.32
CA SER A 193 8.16 -9.43 -14.32
C SER A 193 7.69 -9.19 -12.89
N ALA A 194 8.07 -10.10 -11.98
CA ALA A 194 7.89 -9.90 -10.55
C ALA A 194 8.97 -8.94 -9.99
N PRO A 195 8.68 -8.18 -8.91
CA PRO A 195 9.67 -7.30 -8.28
C PRO A 195 10.98 -7.97 -7.90
N LEU A 196 10.94 -9.17 -7.33
CA LEU A 196 12.16 -9.88 -6.96
C LEU A 196 13.05 -10.20 -8.18
N GLN A 197 12.44 -10.53 -9.32
CA GLN A 197 13.18 -10.78 -10.56
C GLN A 197 13.86 -9.49 -11.05
N THR A 198 13.12 -8.37 -11.05
CA THR A 198 13.63 -7.04 -11.41
C THR A 198 14.79 -6.63 -10.49
N TRP A 199 14.62 -6.79 -9.18
CA TRP A 199 15.58 -6.31 -8.19
C TRP A 199 16.83 -7.19 -8.08
N ARG A 200 16.76 -8.50 -8.35
CA ARG A 200 17.95 -9.37 -8.40
C ARG A 200 18.90 -9.00 -9.54
N GLY A 201 18.38 -8.50 -10.65
CA GLY A 201 19.18 -8.00 -11.77
C GLY A 201 19.67 -6.55 -11.58
N SER A 202 19.26 -5.88 -10.51
CA SER A 202 19.51 -4.46 -10.31
C SER A 202 20.92 -4.17 -9.79
N ALA A 203 21.44 -3.00 -10.16
CA ALA A 203 22.77 -2.53 -9.83
C ALA A 203 22.87 -1.93 -8.41
N TYR A 204 22.09 -2.43 -7.44
CA TYR A 204 22.01 -1.82 -6.10
C TYR A 204 23.37 -1.65 -5.41
N LEU A 205 24.28 -2.60 -5.65
CA LEU A 205 25.65 -2.57 -5.11
C LEU A 205 26.56 -1.49 -5.72
N THR A 206 26.20 -0.94 -6.88
CA THR A 206 27.00 0.06 -7.61
C THR A 206 26.28 1.41 -7.75
N ALA A 207 25.12 1.56 -7.10
CA ALA A 207 24.33 2.78 -7.13
C ALA A 207 25.11 3.95 -6.49
N SER A 208 25.42 4.95 -7.31
CA SER A 208 26.10 6.17 -6.87
C SER A 208 25.29 6.91 -5.79
N GLY A 209 25.96 7.38 -4.75
CA GLY A 209 25.35 8.12 -3.64
C GLY A 209 24.81 7.26 -2.49
N ILE A 210 24.80 5.93 -2.64
CA ILE A 210 24.49 5.01 -1.54
C ILE A 210 25.81 4.52 -0.91
N PRO A 211 26.04 4.72 0.40
CA PRO A 211 27.23 4.19 1.07
C PRO A 211 27.34 2.68 0.87
N GLN A 212 28.53 2.20 0.45
CA GLN A 212 28.74 0.78 0.14
C GLN A 212 28.38 -0.15 1.29
N ILE A 213 28.60 0.29 2.54
CA ILE A 213 28.19 -0.48 3.72
C ILE A 213 26.67 -0.71 3.74
N ALA A 214 25.87 0.30 3.38
CA ALA A 214 24.42 0.19 3.29
C ALA A 214 23.99 -0.60 2.04
N ALA A 215 24.71 -0.43 0.93
CA ALA A 215 24.47 -1.18 -0.30
C ALA A 215 24.63 -2.69 -0.08
N SER A 216 25.67 -3.09 0.66
CA SER A 216 26.03 -4.50 0.90
C SER A 216 25.08 -5.28 1.81
N GLN A 217 24.23 -4.59 2.58
CA GLN A 217 23.33 -5.19 3.57
C GLN A 217 21.85 -5.12 3.17
N LEU A 218 21.55 -4.84 1.89
CA LEU A 218 20.19 -4.86 1.40
C LEU A 218 19.57 -6.24 1.57
N ARG A 219 18.37 -6.28 2.14
CA ARG A 219 17.52 -7.47 2.17
C ARG A 219 16.28 -7.21 1.34
N ILE A 220 15.97 -8.18 0.48
CA ILE A 220 14.77 -8.17 -0.34
C ILE A 220 13.87 -9.31 0.13
N TYR A 221 12.62 -8.99 0.41
CA TYR A 221 11.58 -9.97 0.71
C TYR A 221 10.47 -9.85 -0.33
N GLU A 222 10.01 -10.97 -0.87
CA GLU A 222 8.83 -11.01 -1.73
C GLU A 222 7.86 -12.06 -1.20
N ARG A 223 6.57 -11.72 -1.21
CA ARG A 223 5.51 -12.65 -0.84
C ARG A 223 4.34 -12.54 -1.79
N THR A 224 3.85 -13.69 -2.21
CA THR A 224 2.65 -13.83 -3.05
C THR A 224 1.45 -14.16 -2.18
N PHE A 225 0.45 -13.28 -2.20
CA PHE A 225 -0.81 -13.43 -1.47
C PHE A 225 -1.91 -13.85 -2.45
N TYR A 226 -2.19 -15.15 -2.49
CA TYR A 226 -3.25 -15.69 -3.33
C TYR A 226 -4.61 -15.17 -2.90
N LEU A 227 -5.43 -14.83 -3.90
CA LEU A 227 -6.83 -14.49 -3.72
C LEU A 227 -7.62 -15.79 -3.70
N GLY A 228 -8.31 -16.04 -2.58
CA GLY A 228 -9.17 -17.21 -2.46
C GLY A 228 -10.37 -17.07 -3.39
N GLY A 229 -10.66 -18.13 -4.14
CA GLY A 229 -11.96 -18.31 -4.77
C GLY A 229 -13.00 -18.67 -3.70
N LYS A 230 -14.17 -18.06 -3.76
CA LYS A 230 -15.38 -18.75 -3.34
C LYS A 230 -16.02 -19.35 -4.58
#